data_AF-A0A943MKM6-F1
#
_entry.id   AF-A0A943MKM6-F1
#
_cell.length_a   1.000
_cell.length_b   1.000
_cell.length_c   1.000
_cell.angle_alpha   90.00
_cell.angle_beta   90.00
_cell.angle_gamma   90.00
#
_symmetry.space_group_name_H-M   'P 1'
#
loop_
_entity.id
_entity.type
_entity.pdbx_description
1 polymer ?
#
loop_
_entity_poly.entity_id
_entity_poly.type
_entity_poly.pdbx_seq_one_letter_code
_entity_poly.pdbx_strand_id
1 'polypeptide(L)' 'MSLKKRFSYDIFHARTDVRRLTQQQTADAVFISLYEYQKIEKGDRLPGIETFLRLVYFFDLDIKDYKEEMIAHVPVRSL' A
#
# COMPACT_ATOMS: atom_id res chain seq x y z
N MET A 1 -3.95 0.92 -14.23
CA MET A 1 -2.89 0.01 -13.72
C MET A 1 -3.55 -1.04 -12.82
N SER A 2 -2.95 -2.18 -12.45
CA SER A 2 -3.59 -3.04 -11.44
C SER A 2 -3.46 -2.41 -10.05
N LEU A 3 -4.41 -2.67 -9.14
CA LEU A 3 -4.38 -2.17 -7.75
C LEU A 3 -3.01 -2.40 -7.10
N LYS A 4 -2.49 -3.63 -7.23
CA LYS A 4 -1.18 -4.03 -6.71
C LYS A 4 -0.04 -3.17 -7.24
N LYS A 5 0.00 -2.89 -8.54
CA LYS A 5 1.08 -2.11 -9.17
C LYS A 5 0.99 -0.62 -8.81
N ARG A 6 -0.23 -0.08 -8.68
CA ARG A 6 -0.41 1.32 -8.27
C ARG A 6 -0.01 1.50 -6.82
N PHE A 7 -0.52 0.65 -5.95
CA PHE A 7 -0.20 0.69 -4.53
C PHE A 7 1.30 0.54 -4.27
N SER A 8 1.99 -0.38 -4.97
CA SER A 8 3.44 -0.53 -4.82
C SER A 8 4.22 0.73 -5.23
N TYR A 9 3.76 1.42 -6.29
CA TYR A 9 4.36 2.66 -6.77
C TYR A 9 4.19 3.79 -5.74
N ASP A 10 2.97 4.00 -5.25
CA ASP A 10 2.68 5.06 -4.28
C ASP A 10 3.44 4.86 -2.97
N ILE A 11 3.51 3.62 -2.46
CA ILE A 11 4.25 3.29 -1.24
C ILE A 11 5.75 3.54 -1.41
N PHE A 12 6.33 3.15 -2.55
CA PHE A 12 7.75 3.40 -2.82
C PHE A 12 8.06 4.90 -2.77
N HIS A 13 7.29 5.72 -3.49
CA HIS A 13 7.49 7.17 -3.55
C HIS A 13 7.20 7.86 -2.21
N ALA A 14 6.15 7.45 -1.51
CA ALA A 14 5.86 7.97 -0.17
C ALA A 14 6.99 7.65 0.82
N ARG A 15 7.58 6.45 0.73
CA ARG A 15 8.74 6.07 1.55
C ARG A 15 10.00 6.84 1.18
N THR A 16 10.38 6.90 -0.10
CA THR A 16 11.66 7.46 -0.53
C THR A 16 11.67 8.98 -0.57
N ASP A 17 10.61 9.58 -1.12
CA ASP A 17 10.64 10.98 -1.52
C ASP A 17 10.11 11.88 -0.40
N VAL A 18 9.05 11.43 0.28
CA VAL A 18 8.37 12.18 1.34
C VAL A 18 8.97 11.86 2.70
N ARG A 19 8.95 10.58 3.12
CA ARG A 19 9.34 10.17 4.47
C ARG A 19 10.84 9.88 4.64
N ARG A 20 11.55 9.58 3.54
CA ARG A 20 12.97 9.20 3.51
C ARG A 20 13.32 8.07 4.49
N LEU A 21 12.45 7.08 4.59
CA LEU A 21 12.63 5.94 5.49
C LEU A 21 13.29 4.76 4.77
N THR A 22 14.00 3.92 5.54
CA THR A 22 14.36 2.59 5.08
C THR A 22 13.13 1.69 5.03
N GLN A 23 13.23 0.59 4.27
CA GLN A 23 12.17 -0.42 4.23
C GLN A 23 11.94 -1.03 5.62
N GLN A 24 13.01 -1.24 6.42
CA GLN A 24 12.90 -1.76 7.78
C GLN A 24 12.15 -0.80 8.69
N GLN A 25 12.51 0.49 8.69
CA GLN A 25 11.81 1.50 9.51
C GLN A 25 10.32 1.58 9.17
N THR A 26 9.97 1.43 7.90
CA THR A 26 8.56 1.42 7.49
C THR A 26 7.85 0.16 7.97
N ALA A 27 8.46 -1.02 7.78
CA ALA A 27 7.91 -2.29 8.22
C ALA A 27 7.64 -2.28 9.74
N ASP A 28 8.58 -1.77 10.51
CA ASP A 28 8.46 -1.61 11.96
C ASP A 28 7.31 -0.64 12.32
N ALA A 29 7.20 0.49 11.62
CA ALA A 29 6.17 1.50 11.88
C ALA A 29 4.73 1.02 11.61
N VAL A 30 4.54 0.09 10.67
CA VAL A 30 3.22 -0.50 10.36
C VAL A 30 3.04 -1.92 10.93
N PHE A 31 3.96 -2.37 11.79
CA PHE A 31 3.93 -3.65 12.48
C PHE A 31 3.79 -4.86 11.55
N ILE A 32 4.62 -4.92 10.49
CA ILE A 32 4.74 -6.09 9.60
C ILE A 32 6.20 -6.52 9.47
N SER A 33 6.43 -7.73 8.97
CA SER A 33 7.80 -8.16 8.69
C SER A 33 8.42 -7.37 7.53
N LEU A 34 9.74 -7.19 7.55
CA LEU A 34 10.48 -6.60 6.42
C LEU A 34 10.19 -7.35 5.11
N TYR A 35 10.13 -8.69 5.17
CA TYR A 35 9.86 -9.52 4.00
C TYR A 35 8.48 -9.21 3.39
N GLU A 36 7.45 -9.07 4.25
CA GLU A 36 6.12 -8.70 3.78
C GLU A 36 6.12 -7.31 3.15
N TYR A 37 6.74 -6.32 3.81
CA TYR A 37 6.86 -4.97 3.26
C TYR A 37 7.57 -4.96 1.90
N GLN A 38 8.69 -5.67 1.77
CA GLN A 38 9.44 -5.79 0.52
C GLN A 38 8.61 -6.41 -0.60
N LYS A 39 7.79 -7.43 -0.29
CA LYS A 39 6.89 -8.03 -1.27
C LYS A 39 5.77 -7.08 -1.70
N ILE A 40 5.30 -6.24 -0.80
CA ILE A 40 4.30 -5.20 -1.11
C ILE A 40 4.92 -4.11 -1.99
N GLU A 41 6.03 -3.51 -1.57
CA GLU A 41 6.68 -2.41 -2.28
C GLU A 41 7.22 -2.84 -3.66
N LYS A 42 7.65 -4.09 -3.81
CA LYS A 42 8.03 -4.64 -5.12
C LYS A 42 6.83 -4.88 -6.05
N GLY A 43 5.61 -4.89 -5.52
CA GLY A 43 4.40 -5.24 -6.27
C GLY A 43 4.25 -6.75 -6.50
N ASP A 44 4.96 -7.59 -5.74
CA ASP A 44 4.81 -9.06 -5.78
C ASP A 44 3.48 -9.46 -5.10
N ARG A 45 3.12 -8.80 -4.00
CA ARG A 45 1.95 -9.12 -3.15
C ARG A 45 1.08 -7.89 -2.90
N LEU A 46 -0.25 -8.07 -2.96
CA LEU A 46 -1.18 -7.09 -2.39
C LEU A 46 -1.36 -7.40 -0.89
N PRO A 47 -1.25 -6.41 0.01
CA PRO A 47 -1.48 -6.64 1.44
C PRO A 47 -2.94 -7.00 1.72
N GLY A 48 -3.18 -7.61 2.89
CA GLY A 48 -4.52 -7.69 3.46
C GLY A 48 -5.06 -6.31 3.86
N ILE A 49 -6.37 -6.20 4.11
CA ILE A 49 -7.04 -4.92 4.35
C ILE A 49 -6.46 -4.13 5.54
N GLU A 50 -6.06 -4.82 6.61
CA GLU A 50 -5.48 -4.19 7.79
C GLU A 50 -4.13 -3.54 7.46
N THR A 51 -3.20 -4.29 6.87
CA THR A 51 -1.90 -3.78 6.43
C THR A 51 -2.05 -2.68 5.38
N PHE A 52 -3.00 -2.83 4.44
CA PHE A 52 -3.33 -1.80 3.46
C PHE A 52 -3.73 -0.48 4.14
N LEU A 53 -4.69 -0.51 5.07
CA LEU A 53 -5.13 0.69 5.79
C LEU A 53 -4.01 1.30 6.64
N ARG A 54 -3.22 0.48 7.34
CA ARG A 54 -2.07 0.98 8.11
C ARG A 54 -1.09 1.76 7.23
N LEU A 55 -0.78 1.23 6.04
CA LEU A 55 0.12 1.89 5.09
C LEU A 55 -0.49 3.16 4.51
N VAL A 56 -1.77 3.14 4.13
CA VAL A 56 -2.50 4.32 3.63
C VAL A 56 -2.48 5.45 4.67
N TYR A 57 -2.83 5.17 5.92
CA TYR A 57 -2.82 6.17 6.99
C TYR A 57 -1.40 6.60 7.38
N PHE A 58 -0.44 5.67 7.42
CA PHE A 58 0.94 5.99 7.76
C PHE A 58 1.57 6.94 6.73
N PHE A 59 1.26 6.75 5.45
CA PHE A 59 1.79 7.59 4.37
C PHE A 59 0.90 8.77 3.99
N ASP A 60 -0.26 8.94 4.64
CA ASP A 60 -1.26 9.97 4.31
C ASP A 60 -1.70 9.92 2.84
N LEU A 61 -1.93 8.71 2.33
CA LEU A 61 -2.41 8.48 0.96
C LEU A 61 -3.93 8.64 0.92
N ASP A 62 -4.47 9.22 -0.15
CA ASP A 62 -5.92 9.30 -0.31
C ASP A 62 -6.48 7.93 -0.72
N ILE A 63 -7.23 7.27 0.17
CA ILE A 63 -7.84 5.97 -0.12
C ILE A 63 -8.76 6.01 -1.36
N LYS A 64 -9.32 7.18 -1.70
CA LYS A 64 -10.18 7.36 -2.87
C LYS A 64 -9.43 7.16 -4.18
N ASP A 65 -8.11 7.36 -4.17
CA ASP A 65 -7.27 7.12 -5.33
C ASP A 65 -7.37 5.67 -5.82
N TYR A 66 -7.54 4.71 -4.91
CA TYR A 66 -7.61 3.29 -5.23
C TYR A 66 -9.01 2.79 -5.62
N LYS A 67 -10.03 3.67 -5.63
CA LYS A 67 -11.44 3.27 -5.76
C LYS A 67 -11.71 2.49 -7.05
N GLU A 68 -11.22 2.97 -8.19
CA GLU A 68 -11.46 2.34 -9.48
C GLU A 68 -10.84 0.94 -9.54
N GLU A 69 -9.59 0.79 -9.08
CA GLU A 69 -8.94 -0.50 -9.07
C GLU A 69 -9.55 -1.46 -8.04
N MET A 70 -10.05 -0.98 -6.90
CA MET A 70 -10.75 -1.80 -5.91
C MET A 70 -12.09 -2.33 -6.42
N ILE A 71 -12.90 -1.49 -7.10
CA ILE A 71 -14.17 -1.92 -7.70
C ILE A 71 -13.93 -2.96 -8.80
N ALA A 72 -12.85 -2.80 -9.57
CA ALA A 72 -12.47 -3.78 -10.59
C ALA A 72 -12.00 -5.12 -9.99
N HIS A 73 -11.47 -5.12 -8.76
CA HIS A 73 -10.93 -6.32 -8.10
C HIS A 73 -11.95 -7.05 -7.21
N VAL A 74 -12.92 -6.32 -6.64
CA VAL A 74 -14.00 -6.85 -5.81
C VAL A 74 -15.29 -6.18 -6.27
N PRO A 75 -16.31 -6.92 -6.72
CA PRO A 75 -17.58 -6.32 -7.13
C PRO A 75 -18.27 -5.69 -5.90
N VAL A 76 -18.08 -4.40 -5.72
CA VAL A 76 -18.81 -3.60 -4.73
C VAL A 76 -20.14 -3.20 -5.37
N ARG A 77 -21.25 -3.80 -4.93
CA ARG A 77 -22.58 -3.28 -5.26
C ARG A 77 -22.80 -2.00 -4.48
N SER A 78 -22.85 -0.86 -5.16
CA SER A 78 -23.40 0.37 -4.61
C SER A 78 -24.92 0.19 -4.44
N LEU A 79 -25.40 0.31 -3.21
CA LEU A 79 -26.83 0.47 -2.90
C LEU A 79 -27.26 1.91 -3.19
#